data_AF-A0A2E8NDJ1-F1
#
_entry.id   AF-A0A2E8NDJ1-F1
#
_cell.length_a   1.000
_cell.length_b   1.000
_cell.length_c   1.000
_cell.angle_alpha   90.00
_cell.angle_beta   90.00
_cell.angle_gamma   90.00
#
_symmetry.space_group_name_H-M   'P 1'
#
loop_
_entity.id
_entity.type
_entity.pdbx_description
1 polymer ?
#
loop_
_entity_poly.entity_id
_entity_poly.type
_entity_poly.pdbx_seq_one_letter_code
_entity_poly.pdbx_strand_id
1 'polypeptide(L)'
;MFIRKLTTVDAFVAVDLGDVAGHGVARCAPKVLQGGAKDLARTTTYSLAVLGRQETGVSAGINATPEDRDAAVAAFAAEVAGWDAGYRFVAAKGVDACSLGAIEAASEEALLAAGAVAAARAACADATTAVVDGSAGPALAAELSTYGIKVVDAGDPLTAEADLLFLGAKVGMLDHAAADRLRVRAVVPTGPLPVTTKAVAHCRRNGVLALPDFVTTIGPLVGDAESVRSLVAEAIGAVVDHGDGPVLGACEQAEAFLAGWQEDLPFGRPMAA
;
A
#
# COMPACT_ATOMS: atom_id res chain seq x y z
N MET A 1 -18.04 3.01 4.94
CA MET A 1 -17.34 1.73 5.17
C MET A 1 -18.23 0.69 5.84
N PHE A 2 -18.28 -0.52 5.29
CA PHE A 2 -19.03 -1.66 5.85
C PHE A 2 -18.29 -3.00 5.61
N ILE A 3 -18.78 -4.06 6.26
CA ILE A 3 -18.30 -5.43 6.04
C ILE A 3 -19.42 -6.22 5.36
N ARG A 4 -19.13 -6.77 4.16
CA ARG A 4 -19.99 -7.74 3.48
C ARG A 4 -19.48 -9.14 3.79
N LYS A 5 -20.24 -9.90 4.58
CA LYS A 5 -19.90 -11.31 4.87
C LYS A 5 -20.33 -12.20 3.71
N LEU A 6 -19.54 -13.24 3.45
CA LEU A 6 -19.91 -14.29 2.53
C LEU A 6 -20.85 -15.29 3.21
N THR A 7 -21.58 -16.03 2.38
CA THR A 7 -22.58 -17.01 2.81
C THR A 7 -22.11 -18.45 2.56
N THR A 8 -21.24 -18.67 1.59
CA THR A 8 -20.76 -19.99 1.17
C THR A 8 -19.46 -20.42 1.86
N VAL A 9 -18.70 -19.47 2.39
CA VAL A 9 -17.41 -19.69 3.06
C VAL A 9 -17.24 -18.70 4.21
N ASP A 10 -16.46 -19.05 5.24
CA ASP A 10 -16.09 -18.12 6.32
C ASP A 10 -15.12 -17.06 5.78
N ALA A 11 -15.69 -16.05 5.12
CA ALA A 11 -14.95 -14.94 4.56
C ALA A 11 -15.76 -13.64 4.63
N PHE A 12 -15.08 -12.53 4.38
CA PHE A 12 -15.70 -11.22 4.30
C PHE A 12 -14.94 -10.30 3.36
N VAL A 13 -15.63 -9.27 2.87
CA VAL A 13 -15.04 -8.13 2.15
C VAL A 13 -15.30 -6.86 2.94
N ALA A 14 -14.24 -6.17 3.33
CA ALA A 14 -14.30 -4.79 3.80
C ALA A 14 -14.39 -3.86 2.59
N VAL A 15 -15.41 -3.01 2.58
CA VAL A 15 -15.69 -2.06 1.50
C VAL A 15 -15.68 -0.66 2.10
N ASP A 16 -14.87 0.23 1.55
CA ASP A 16 -14.68 1.56 2.12
C ASP A 16 -15.83 2.53 1.75
N LEU A 17 -16.12 2.66 0.45
CA LEU A 17 -17.21 3.44 -0.12
C LEU A 17 -18.22 2.50 -0.79
N GLY A 18 -19.52 2.73 -0.55
CA GLY A 18 -20.58 1.89 -1.11
C GLY A 18 -20.90 2.21 -2.57
N ASP A 19 -21.61 1.28 -3.22
CA ASP A 19 -22.27 1.49 -4.52
C ASP A 19 -21.37 1.91 -5.69
N VAL A 20 -20.07 1.58 -5.62
CA VAL A 20 -19.10 1.78 -6.70
C VAL A 20 -18.19 0.56 -6.85
N ALA A 21 -17.62 0.38 -8.06
CA ALA A 21 -16.61 -0.64 -8.32
C ALA A 21 -15.35 -0.37 -7.50
N GLY A 22 -14.51 -1.40 -7.33
CA GLY A 22 -13.37 -1.26 -6.44
C GLY A 22 -12.23 -2.24 -6.63
N HIS A 23 -11.08 -1.85 -6.11
CA HIS A 23 -9.83 -2.62 -6.17
C HIS A 23 -9.29 -2.89 -4.76
N GLY A 24 -8.54 -3.98 -4.62
CA GLY A 24 -7.66 -4.16 -3.47
C GLY A 24 -7.16 -5.58 -3.35
N VAL A 25 -7.08 -6.12 -2.13
CA VAL A 25 -6.36 -7.38 -1.87
C VAL A 25 -7.22 -8.46 -1.22
N ALA A 26 -6.97 -9.72 -1.56
CA ALA A 26 -7.53 -10.87 -0.88
C ALA A 26 -6.44 -11.63 -0.10
N ARG A 27 -6.71 -11.92 1.18
CA ARG A 27 -5.79 -12.65 2.06
C ARG A 27 -6.50 -13.86 2.66
N CYS A 28 -5.76 -14.95 2.85
CA CYS A 28 -6.25 -16.14 3.51
C CYS A 28 -5.35 -16.53 4.67
N ALA A 29 -5.95 -16.79 5.83
CA ALA A 29 -5.27 -17.26 7.03
C ALA A 29 -6.26 -17.98 7.94
N PRO A 30 -5.83 -18.74 8.97
CA PRO A 30 -6.75 -19.33 9.94
C PRO A 30 -7.64 -18.29 10.63
N LYS A 31 -7.14 -17.05 10.75
CA LYS A 31 -7.94 -15.91 11.18
C LYS A 31 -7.47 -14.61 10.53
N VAL A 32 -8.33 -13.99 9.73
CA VAL A 32 -8.16 -12.63 9.24
C VAL A 32 -9.06 -11.69 10.03
N LEU A 33 -8.49 -10.59 10.53
CA LEU A 33 -9.23 -9.61 11.32
C LEU A 33 -9.84 -8.53 10.42
N GLN A 34 -11.10 -8.20 10.68
CA GLN A 34 -11.83 -7.16 9.95
C GLN A 34 -11.21 -5.77 10.12
N GLY A 35 -10.62 -5.47 11.28
CA GLY A 35 -9.94 -4.19 11.53
C GLY A 35 -8.84 -3.92 10.50
N GLY A 36 -7.87 -4.84 10.39
CA GLY A 36 -6.81 -4.67 9.40
C GLY A 36 -7.30 -4.69 7.94
N ALA A 37 -8.40 -5.38 7.63
CA ALA A 37 -8.97 -5.31 6.28
C ALA A 37 -9.62 -3.95 5.99
N LYS A 38 -10.27 -3.32 6.98
CA LYS A 38 -10.80 -1.96 6.86
C LYS A 38 -9.70 -0.95 6.57
N ASP A 39 -8.59 -1.06 7.29
CA ASP A 39 -7.45 -0.16 7.09
C ASP A 39 -6.86 -0.30 5.67
N LEU A 40 -6.72 -1.54 5.17
CA LEU A 40 -6.26 -1.79 3.79
C LEU A 40 -7.22 -1.29 2.72
N ALA A 41 -8.53 -1.44 2.94
CA ALA A 41 -9.55 -0.89 2.05
C ALA A 41 -9.40 0.64 1.99
N ARG A 42 -9.24 1.31 3.15
CA ARG A 42 -9.03 2.76 3.21
C ARG A 42 -7.77 3.21 2.47
N THR A 43 -6.64 2.54 2.68
CA THR A 43 -5.39 2.82 1.95
C THR A 43 -5.61 2.74 0.44
N THR A 44 -6.32 1.71 -0.02
CA THR A 44 -6.58 1.53 -1.46
C THR A 44 -7.51 2.60 -2.04
N THR A 45 -8.53 3.04 -1.29
CA THR A 45 -9.37 4.19 -1.68
C THR A 45 -8.54 5.44 -1.91
N TYR A 46 -7.57 5.71 -1.03
CA TYR A 46 -6.69 6.87 -1.16
C TYR A 46 -5.74 6.72 -2.37
N SER A 47 -5.24 5.51 -2.65
CA SER A 47 -4.50 5.23 -3.89
C SER A 47 -5.33 5.52 -5.14
N LEU A 48 -6.59 5.07 -5.16
CA LEU A 48 -7.52 5.33 -6.28
C LEU A 48 -7.83 6.82 -6.42
N ALA A 49 -7.94 7.55 -5.32
CA ALA A 49 -8.15 8.99 -5.32
C ALA A 49 -6.93 9.75 -5.90
N VAL A 50 -5.71 9.33 -5.56
CA VAL A 50 -4.47 9.88 -6.17
C VAL A 50 -4.44 9.64 -7.68
N LEU A 51 -5.01 8.53 -8.15
CA LEU A 51 -5.16 8.22 -9.57
C LEU A 51 -6.36 8.91 -10.23
N GLY A 52 -7.14 9.70 -9.49
CA GLY A 52 -8.34 10.37 -10.01
C GLY A 52 -9.48 9.42 -10.38
N ARG A 53 -9.56 8.23 -9.76
CA ARG A 53 -10.57 7.21 -10.06
C ARG A 53 -11.74 7.26 -9.07
N GLN A 54 -12.97 7.26 -9.59
CA GLN A 54 -14.20 7.20 -8.80
C GLN A 54 -14.53 5.75 -8.42
N GLU A 55 -13.65 5.15 -7.63
CA GLU A 55 -13.70 3.75 -7.23
C GLU A 55 -13.42 3.60 -5.73
N THR A 56 -13.86 2.50 -5.12
CA THR A 56 -13.60 2.18 -3.71
C THR A 56 -12.41 1.25 -3.54
N GLY A 57 -11.68 1.40 -2.44
CA GLY A 57 -10.84 0.33 -1.94
C GLY A 57 -11.67 -0.80 -1.33
N VAL A 58 -11.24 -2.03 -1.56
CA VAL A 58 -11.78 -3.25 -0.95
C VAL A 58 -10.68 -4.11 -0.35
N SER A 59 -10.98 -4.86 0.72
CA SER A 59 -10.04 -5.84 1.25
C SER A 59 -10.77 -7.08 1.76
N ALA A 60 -10.39 -8.24 1.26
CA ALA A 60 -10.99 -9.51 1.63
C ALA A 60 -10.16 -10.29 2.65
N GLY A 61 -10.86 -10.93 3.59
CA GLY A 61 -10.30 -11.89 4.52
C GLY A 61 -11.02 -13.22 4.41
N ILE A 62 -10.28 -14.27 4.08
CA ILE A 62 -10.74 -15.64 3.96
C ILE A 62 -10.19 -16.42 5.16
N ASN A 63 -11.08 -16.95 6.00
CA ASN A 63 -10.69 -17.74 7.16
C ASN A 63 -10.65 -19.21 6.78
N ALA A 64 -9.46 -19.78 6.66
CA ALA A 64 -9.27 -21.20 6.40
C ALA A 64 -7.95 -21.72 6.98
N THR A 65 -7.93 -22.98 7.37
CA THR A 65 -6.69 -23.69 7.71
C THR A 65 -5.84 -23.91 6.45
N PRO A 66 -4.55 -24.27 6.59
CA PRO A 66 -3.72 -24.60 5.44
C PRO A 66 -4.31 -25.70 4.54
N GLU A 67 -4.99 -26.69 5.13
CA GLU A 67 -5.56 -27.84 4.42
C GLU A 67 -6.78 -27.47 3.57
N ASP A 68 -7.60 -26.50 4.02
CA ASP A 68 -8.85 -26.10 3.37
C ASP A 68 -8.71 -24.84 2.49
N ARG A 69 -7.49 -24.30 2.40
CA ARG A 69 -7.20 -22.99 1.76
C ARG A 69 -7.72 -22.90 0.33
N ASP A 70 -7.35 -23.85 -0.53
CA ASP A 70 -7.65 -23.77 -1.96
C ASP A 70 -9.16 -23.83 -2.21
N ALA A 71 -9.86 -24.71 -1.48
CA ALA A 71 -11.31 -24.82 -1.53
C ALA A 71 -11.99 -23.53 -1.05
N ALA A 72 -11.50 -22.93 0.04
CA ALA A 72 -12.04 -21.70 0.58
C ALA A 72 -11.82 -20.49 -0.37
N VAL A 73 -10.64 -20.40 -0.99
CA VAL A 73 -10.34 -19.36 -1.98
C VAL A 73 -11.21 -19.50 -3.22
N ALA A 74 -11.40 -20.71 -3.74
CA ALA A 74 -12.27 -20.96 -4.88
C ALA A 74 -13.74 -20.61 -4.58
N ALA A 75 -14.24 -21.00 -3.40
CA ALA A 75 -15.60 -20.65 -2.95
C ALA A 75 -15.78 -19.14 -2.81
N PHE A 76 -14.80 -18.46 -2.21
CA PHE A 76 -14.77 -17.00 -2.12
C PHE A 76 -14.85 -16.34 -3.51
N ALA A 77 -14.00 -16.76 -4.44
CA ALA A 77 -13.95 -16.19 -5.77
C ALA A 77 -15.27 -16.36 -6.53
N ALA A 78 -15.87 -17.55 -6.44
CA ALA A 78 -17.15 -17.85 -7.08
C ALA A 78 -18.30 -17.00 -6.53
N GLU A 79 -18.39 -16.83 -5.20
CA GLU A 79 -19.46 -16.03 -4.59
C GLU A 79 -19.31 -14.54 -4.94
N VAL A 80 -18.10 -13.99 -4.85
CA VAL A 80 -17.85 -12.57 -5.12
C VAL A 80 -18.04 -12.23 -6.60
N ALA A 81 -17.68 -13.14 -7.52
CA ALA A 81 -17.96 -12.95 -8.94
C ALA A 81 -19.46 -12.79 -9.25
N GLY A 82 -20.34 -13.34 -8.40
CA GLY A 82 -21.80 -13.23 -8.54
C GLY A 82 -22.42 -11.95 -7.96
N TRP A 83 -21.64 -11.05 -7.34
CA TRP A 83 -22.17 -9.89 -6.62
C TRP A 83 -22.52 -8.67 -7.46
N ASP A 84 -22.22 -8.68 -8.77
CA ASP A 84 -22.39 -7.54 -9.70
C ASP A 84 -21.87 -6.19 -9.13
N ALA A 85 -20.79 -6.26 -8.34
CA ALA A 85 -20.22 -5.10 -7.65
C ALA A 85 -18.94 -4.57 -8.33
N GLY A 86 -18.42 -5.27 -9.34
CA GLY A 86 -17.20 -4.87 -10.06
C GLY A 86 -15.92 -4.91 -9.21
N TYR A 87 -15.88 -5.69 -8.13
CA TYR A 87 -14.70 -5.79 -7.27
C TYR A 87 -13.59 -6.63 -7.89
N ARG A 88 -12.36 -6.11 -7.84
CA ARG A 88 -11.14 -6.76 -8.32
C ARG A 88 -10.10 -6.89 -7.20
N PHE A 89 -9.45 -8.05 -7.14
CA PHE A 89 -8.54 -8.40 -6.05
C PHE A 89 -7.20 -8.90 -6.55
N VAL A 90 -6.14 -8.34 -6.01
CA VAL A 90 -4.79 -8.92 -6.07
C VAL A 90 -4.68 -10.02 -5.03
N ALA A 91 -4.16 -11.18 -5.43
CA ALA A 91 -3.78 -12.24 -4.51
C ALA A 91 -2.66 -11.75 -3.57
N ALA A 92 -2.88 -11.88 -2.27
CA ALA A 92 -1.92 -11.48 -1.24
C ALA A 92 -1.67 -12.64 -0.27
N LYS A 93 -1.17 -12.35 0.94
CA LYS A 93 -0.75 -13.38 1.91
C LYS A 93 -1.77 -14.52 2.04
N GLY A 94 -1.30 -15.73 1.72
CA GLY A 94 -2.07 -16.97 1.81
C GLY A 94 -3.01 -17.25 0.64
N VAL A 95 -2.97 -16.45 -0.43
CA VAL A 95 -3.72 -16.67 -1.67
C VAL A 95 -2.70 -16.76 -2.81
N ASP A 96 -2.76 -17.82 -3.59
CA ASP A 96 -1.84 -18.03 -4.70
C ASP A 96 -2.26 -17.19 -5.92
N ALA A 97 -1.30 -16.77 -6.74
CA ALA A 97 -1.59 -16.10 -8.00
C ALA A 97 -2.44 -17.00 -8.92
N CYS A 98 -3.32 -16.38 -9.70
CA CYS A 98 -4.31 -17.01 -10.58
C CYS A 98 -5.44 -17.79 -9.88
N SER A 99 -5.47 -17.85 -8.54
CA SER A 99 -6.48 -18.60 -7.80
C SER A 99 -7.81 -17.87 -7.61
N LEU A 100 -7.88 -16.57 -7.91
CA LEU A 100 -9.09 -15.75 -7.75
C LEU A 100 -9.93 -15.67 -9.03
N GLY A 101 -9.47 -16.26 -10.14
CA GLY A 101 -10.25 -16.39 -11.37
C GLY A 101 -10.74 -15.04 -11.93
N ALA A 102 -12.05 -14.90 -12.16
CA ALA A 102 -12.62 -13.74 -12.84
C ALA A 102 -12.49 -12.42 -12.06
N ILE A 103 -12.35 -12.48 -10.73
CA ILE A 103 -12.19 -11.28 -9.89
C ILE A 103 -10.72 -10.90 -9.70
N GLU A 104 -9.78 -11.66 -10.26
CA GLU A 104 -8.35 -11.41 -10.05
C GLU A 104 -7.86 -10.17 -10.78
N ALA A 105 -7.09 -9.34 -10.10
CA ALA A 105 -6.34 -8.24 -10.68
C ALA A 105 -4.87 -8.66 -10.87
N ALA A 106 -4.26 -8.18 -11.95
CA ALA A 106 -2.83 -8.38 -12.17
C ALA A 106 -2.03 -7.69 -11.05
N SER A 107 -0.92 -8.31 -10.66
CA SER A 107 0.06 -7.74 -9.75
C SER A 107 1.43 -7.93 -10.34
N GLU A 108 2.16 -6.83 -10.50
CA GLU A 108 3.50 -6.83 -11.07
C GLU A 108 4.46 -6.19 -10.08
N GLU A 109 5.36 -7.01 -9.50
CA GLU A 109 6.39 -6.54 -8.57
C GLU A 109 7.27 -5.44 -9.18
N ALA A 110 7.48 -5.48 -10.50
CA ALA A 110 8.21 -4.47 -11.24
C ALA A 110 7.52 -3.09 -11.19
N LEU A 111 6.18 -3.04 -11.23
CA LEU A 111 5.45 -1.78 -11.15
C LEU A 111 5.49 -1.22 -9.72
N LEU A 112 5.40 -2.08 -8.70
CA LEU A 112 5.62 -1.67 -7.31
C LEU A 112 7.03 -1.07 -7.12
N ALA A 113 8.07 -1.76 -7.63
CA ALA A 113 9.44 -1.29 -7.58
C ALA A 113 9.62 0.07 -8.28
N ALA A 114 9.08 0.21 -9.50
CA ALA A 114 9.12 1.46 -10.26
C ALA A 114 8.48 2.63 -9.50
N GLY A 115 7.33 2.40 -8.86
CA GLY A 115 6.65 3.42 -8.05
C GLY A 115 7.46 3.80 -6.82
N ALA A 116 7.91 2.82 -6.03
CA ALA A 116 8.68 3.08 -4.82
C ALA A 116 9.99 3.83 -5.13
N VAL A 117 10.72 3.45 -6.17
CA VAL A 117 11.97 4.12 -6.56
C VAL A 117 11.72 5.51 -7.13
N ALA A 118 10.65 5.71 -7.92
CA ALA A 118 10.27 7.04 -8.39
C ALA A 118 9.94 7.98 -7.22
N ALA A 119 9.20 7.50 -6.22
CA ALA A 119 8.90 8.26 -5.00
C ALA A 119 10.18 8.65 -4.25
N ALA A 120 11.09 7.69 -4.07
CA ALA A 120 12.36 7.92 -3.39
C ALA A 120 13.20 8.99 -4.09
N ARG A 121 13.28 8.93 -5.43
CA ARG A 121 14.04 9.90 -6.23
C ARG A 121 13.40 11.28 -6.28
N ALA A 122 12.07 11.37 -6.25
CA ALA A 122 11.37 12.64 -6.13
C ALA A 122 11.61 13.30 -4.77
N ALA A 123 11.70 12.51 -3.70
CA ALA A 123 11.96 13.01 -2.35
C ALA A 123 13.45 13.32 -2.07
N CYS A 124 14.36 12.52 -2.64
CA CYS A 124 15.81 12.58 -2.40
C CYS A 124 16.57 12.31 -3.71
N ALA A 125 16.62 13.30 -4.61
CA ALA A 125 17.17 13.13 -5.95
C ALA A 125 18.66 12.78 -6.02
N ASP A 126 19.42 13.09 -4.96
CA ASP A 126 20.86 12.85 -4.82
C ASP A 126 21.18 11.58 -3.99
N ALA A 127 20.17 10.79 -3.60
CA ALA A 127 20.38 9.54 -2.87
C ALA A 127 21.24 8.55 -3.68
N THR A 128 22.20 7.91 -3.01
CA THR A 128 23.10 6.91 -3.60
C THR A 128 23.09 5.58 -2.87
N THR A 129 22.50 5.53 -1.67
CA THR A 129 22.43 4.33 -0.85
C THR A 129 21.01 4.06 -0.36
N ALA A 130 20.63 2.79 -0.30
CA ALA A 130 19.35 2.36 0.23
C ALA A 130 19.52 1.14 1.12
N VAL A 131 18.71 1.05 2.17
CA VAL A 131 18.50 -0.20 2.90
C VAL A 131 17.09 -0.70 2.62
N VAL A 132 16.93 -2.02 2.48
CA VAL A 132 15.66 -2.67 2.12
C VAL A 132 15.31 -3.72 3.17
N ASP A 133 14.04 -3.85 3.53
CA ASP A 133 13.56 -4.89 4.46
C ASP A 133 13.24 -6.24 3.81
N GLY A 134 13.45 -6.34 2.49
CA GLY A 134 13.18 -7.53 1.69
C GLY A 134 11.71 -7.73 1.27
N SER A 135 10.79 -6.86 1.69
CA SER A 135 9.35 -7.02 1.42
C SER A 135 8.96 -6.82 -0.04
N ALA A 136 9.73 -6.04 -0.80
CA ALA A 136 9.44 -5.70 -2.19
C ALA A 136 10.08 -6.64 -3.23
N GLY A 137 10.69 -7.73 -2.77
CA GLY A 137 11.31 -8.72 -3.65
C GLY A 137 12.54 -8.22 -4.43
N PRO A 138 13.05 -9.03 -5.37
CA PRO A 138 14.25 -8.72 -6.15
C PRO A 138 14.05 -7.59 -7.18
N ALA A 139 12.81 -7.33 -7.60
CA ALA A 139 12.49 -6.26 -8.56
C ALA A 139 12.89 -4.87 -8.03
N LEU A 140 12.76 -4.64 -6.72
CA LEU A 140 13.18 -3.38 -6.10
C LEU A 140 14.70 -3.15 -6.24
N ALA A 141 15.51 -4.17 -5.97
CA ALA A 141 16.96 -4.06 -6.09
C ALA A 141 17.40 -3.81 -7.54
N ALA A 142 16.72 -4.44 -8.52
CA ALA A 142 16.98 -4.21 -9.93
C ALA A 142 16.64 -2.77 -10.37
N GLU A 143 15.49 -2.24 -9.91
CA GLU A 143 15.09 -0.86 -10.21
C GLU A 143 16.05 0.15 -9.55
N LEU A 144 16.44 -0.05 -8.28
CA LEU A 144 17.43 0.79 -7.60
C LEU A 144 18.78 0.81 -8.34
N SER A 145 19.25 -0.35 -8.81
CA SER A 145 20.50 -0.47 -9.56
C SER A 145 20.46 0.29 -10.89
N THR A 146 19.29 0.41 -11.52
CA THR A 146 19.12 1.19 -12.77
C THR A 146 19.43 2.67 -12.56
N TYR A 147 19.24 3.17 -11.34
CA TYR A 147 19.55 4.55 -10.96
C TYR A 147 20.85 4.70 -10.17
N GLY A 148 21.68 3.65 -10.13
CA GLY A 148 22.96 3.68 -9.41
C GLY A 148 22.83 3.75 -7.89
N ILE A 149 21.66 3.44 -7.32
CA ILE A 149 21.45 3.41 -5.87
C ILE A 149 21.91 2.05 -5.35
N LYS A 150 22.93 2.05 -4.50
CA LYS A 150 23.51 0.85 -3.91
C LYS A 150 22.69 0.38 -2.71
N VAL A 151 22.26 -0.88 -2.74
CA VAL A 151 21.67 -1.53 -1.57
C VAL A 151 22.76 -1.85 -0.55
N VAL A 152 22.58 -1.35 0.67
CA VAL A 152 23.44 -1.61 1.83
C VAL A 152 22.94 -2.89 2.50
N ASP A 153 23.84 -3.88 2.63
CA ASP A 153 23.56 -5.09 3.39
C ASP A 153 23.62 -4.77 4.89
N ALA A 154 22.52 -5.03 5.59
CA ALA A 154 22.37 -4.72 7.01
C ALA A 154 21.51 -5.79 7.70
N GLY A 155 21.94 -6.21 8.89
CA GLY A 155 21.18 -7.20 9.67
C GLY A 155 19.84 -6.67 10.19
N ASP A 156 19.77 -5.37 10.53
CA ASP A 156 18.52 -4.68 10.90
C ASP A 156 18.35 -3.40 10.05
N PRO A 157 17.39 -3.39 9.11
CA PRO A 157 17.09 -2.22 8.28
C PRO A 157 16.80 -0.94 9.05
N LEU A 158 16.26 -1.03 10.26
CA LEU A 158 15.83 0.14 11.05
C LEU A 158 16.98 0.84 11.78
N THR A 159 18.18 0.26 11.77
CA THR A 159 19.37 0.83 12.43
C THR A 159 20.52 1.13 11.48
N ALA A 160 20.38 0.72 10.22
CA ALA A 160 21.37 0.95 9.17
C ALA A 160 21.46 2.43 8.77
N GLU A 161 22.65 2.84 8.32
CA GLU A 161 22.88 4.16 7.74
C GLU A 161 22.82 4.06 6.21
N ALA A 162 21.96 4.86 5.60
CA ALA A 162 21.75 4.96 4.15
C ALA A 162 20.99 6.26 3.84
N ASP A 163 20.86 6.64 2.57
CA ASP A 163 19.99 7.77 2.21
C ASP A 163 18.51 7.40 2.36
N LEU A 164 18.16 6.17 1.97
CA LEU A 164 16.78 5.69 1.85
C LEU A 164 16.54 4.42 2.66
N LEU A 165 15.37 4.31 3.30
CA LEU A 165 14.84 3.06 3.86
C LEU A 165 13.60 2.63 3.10
N PHE A 166 13.63 1.47 2.45
CA PHE A 166 12.44 0.83 1.87
C PHE A 166 11.90 -0.20 2.86
N LEU A 167 10.63 -0.04 3.28
CA LEU A 167 9.97 -0.93 4.23
C LEU A 167 8.51 -1.22 3.90
N GLY A 168 8.06 -2.43 4.17
CA GLY A 168 6.70 -2.88 3.84
C GLY A 168 6.33 -4.25 4.39
N ALA A 169 7.22 -4.93 5.13
CA ALA A 169 7.01 -6.33 5.54
C ALA A 169 5.80 -6.53 6.46
N LYS A 170 5.40 -5.51 7.23
CA LYS A 170 4.22 -5.55 8.11
C LYS A 170 3.66 -4.16 8.40
N VAL A 171 2.38 -4.12 8.74
CA VAL A 171 1.72 -2.92 9.29
C VAL A 171 2.40 -2.50 10.60
N GLY A 172 2.63 -1.20 10.77
CA GLY A 172 3.23 -0.62 11.96
C GLY A 172 4.67 -1.06 12.22
N MET A 173 5.40 -1.48 11.18
CA MET A 173 6.81 -1.86 11.27
C MET A 173 7.70 -0.75 11.85
N LEU A 174 7.43 0.50 11.46
CA LEU A 174 8.08 1.69 11.99
C LEU A 174 7.17 2.36 13.02
N ASP A 175 7.53 2.19 14.29
CA ASP A 175 6.96 2.93 15.41
C ASP A 175 7.79 4.19 15.74
N HIS A 176 7.27 5.02 16.64
CA HIS A 176 7.93 6.24 17.10
C HIS A 176 9.32 6.03 17.72
N ALA A 177 9.54 4.91 18.43
CA ALA A 177 10.81 4.64 19.08
C ALA A 177 11.89 4.23 18.06
N ALA A 178 11.52 3.50 17.02
CA ALA A 178 12.37 3.22 15.88
C ALA A 178 12.60 4.48 15.02
N ALA A 179 11.58 5.30 14.81
CA ALA A 179 11.69 6.57 14.08
C ALA A 179 12.72 7.53 14.70
N ASP A 180 12.85 7.55 16.03
CA ASP A 180 13.85 8.36 16.74
C ASP A 180 15.30 7.89 16.56
N ARG A 181 15.51 6.70 16.00
CA ARG A 181 16.83 6.10 15.79
C ARG A 181 17.23 5.98 14.33
N LEU A 182 16.35 6.38 13.40
CA LEU A 182 16.62 6.31 11.98
C LEU A 182 17.85 7.11 11.60
N ARG A 183 18.65 6.54 10.70
CA ARG A 183 19.85 7.17 10.12
C ARG A 183 19.71 7.30 8.60
N VAL A 184 18.49 7.60 8.17
CA VAL A 184 18.11 7.79 6.77
C VAL A 184 17.45 9.13 6.56
N ARG A 185 17.43 9.61 5.33
CA ARG A 185 16.82 10.89 4.95
C ARG A 185 15.34 10.72 4.58
N ALA A 186 14.99 9.59 3.98
CA ALA A 186 13.62 9.25 3.63
C ALA A 186 13.26 7.79 3.91
N VAL A 187 12.00 7.60 4.26
CA VAL A 187 11.33 6.32 4.49
C VAL A 187 10.31 6.12 3.37
N VAL A 188 10.50 5.07 2.59
CA VAL A 188 9.76 4.77 1.37
C VAL A 188 8.96 3.48 1.57
N PRO A 189 7.64 3.56 1.79
CA PRO A 189 6.84 2.35 1.96
C PRO A 189 6.81 1.48 0.69
N THR A 190 6.91 0.17 0.86
CA THR A 190 6.75 -0.85 -0.19
C THR A 190 5.57 -1.79 0.08
N GLY A 191 4.83 -1.53 1.16
CA GLY A 191 3.61 -2.21 1.53
C GLY A 191 2.68 -1.25 2.28
N PRO A 192 1.47 -1.69 2.63
CA PRO A 192 0.48 -0.84 3.26
C PRO A 192 0.74 -0.66 4.76
N LEU A 193 0.57 0.57 5.21
CA LEU A 193 0.58 1.05 6.58
C LEU A 193 1.83 0.65 7.41
N PRO A 194 3.06 0.64 6.86
CA PRO A 194 4.22 0.20 7.64
C PRO A 194 4.66 1.26 8.64
N VAL A 195 4.23 2.52 8.51
CA VAL A 195 4.60 3.62 9.40
C VAL A 195 3.39 4.00 10.27
N THR A 196 3.57 3.96 11.59
CA THR A 196 2.53 4.40 12.55
C THR A 196 2.33 5.91 12.51
N THR A 197 1.16 6.39 12.90
CA THR A 197 0.84 7.82 13.00
C THR A 197 1.85 8.57 13.86
N LYS A 198 2.24 7.99 15.00
CA LYS A 198 3.27 8.58 15.87
C LYS A 198 4.64 8.60 15.18
N ALA A 199 5.00 7.55 14.45
CA ALA A 199 6.25 7.53 13.70
C ALA A 199 6.33 8.61 12.63
N VAL A 200 5.23 8.92 11.93
CA VAL A 200 5.20 10.05 10.96
C VAL A 200 5.57 11.37 11.65
N ALA A 201 4.98 11.64 12.83
CA ALA A 201 5.27 12.86 13.60
C ALA A 201 6.73 12.91 14.08
N HIS A 202 7.30 11.77 14.49
CA HIS A 202 8.69 11.67 14.91
C HIS A 202 9.67 11.82 13.74
N CYS A 203 9.39 11.18 12.59
CA CYS A 203 10.17 11.37 11.36
C CYS A 203 10.25 12.85 11.01
N ARG A 204 9.11 13.56 10.99
CA ARG A 204 9.05 15.00 10.73
C ARG A 204 9.90 15.80 11.70
N ARG A 205 9.79 15.52 13.02
CA ARG A 205 10.58 16.20 14.05
C ARG A 205 12.09 16.02 13.83
N ASN A 206 12.50 14.85 13.34
CA ASN A 206 13.89 14.48 13.14
C ASN A 206 14.41 14.81 11.73
N GLY A 207 13.62 15.49 10.90
CA GLY A 207 14.00 15.85 9.52
C GLY A 207 14.03 14.65 8.56
N VAL A 208 13.37 13.55 8.89
CA VAL A 208 13.22 12.36 8.03
C VAL A 208 11.89 12.45 7.28
N LEU A 209 11.94 12.30 5.96
CA LEU A 209 10.74 12.29 5.12
C LEU A 209 10.06 10.91 5.20
N ALA A 210 8.91 10.83 5.87
CA ALA A 210 8.02 9.67 5.72
C ALA A 210 7.14 9.88 4.48
N LEU A 211 7.27 9.01 3.48
CA LEU A 211 6.46 9.10 2.26
C LEU A 211 5.11 8.37 2.42
N PRO A 212 4.05 8.83 1.73
CA PRO A 212 2.73 8.19 1.76
C PRO A 212 2.73 6.84 1.05
N ASP A 213 2.41 5.78 1.80
CA ASP A 213 2.35 4.41 1.30
C ASP A 213 1.33 4.22 0.17
N PHE A 214 0.16 4.84 0.29
CA PHE A 214 -0.88 4.83 -0.72
C PHE A 214 -0.51 5.59 -2.00
N VAL A 215 0.66 6.25 -2.06
CA VAL A 215 1.25 6.82 -3.28
C VAL A 215 2.42 5.97 -3.75
N THR A 216 3.33 5.58 -2.85
CA THR A 216 4.54 4.82 -3.23
C THR A 216 4.23 3.43 -3.78
N THR A 217 3.07 2.86 -3.42
CA THR A 217 2.67 1.49 -3.78
C THR A 217 1.62 1.40 -4.90
N ILE A 218 1.26 2.51 -5.55
CA ILE A 218 0.19 2.52 -6.58
C ILE A 218 0.54 1.82 -7.88
N GLY A 219 1.81 1.46 -8.08
CA GLY A 219 2.33 0.92 -9.34
C GLY A 219 1.42 -0.12 -10.01
N PRO A 220 1.00 -1.20 -9.31
CA PRO A 220 0.12 -2.22 -9.86
C PRO A 220 -1.25 -1.74 -10.37
N LEU A 221 -1.70 -0.54 -9.97
CA LEU A 221 -2.99 0.02 -10.41
C LEU A 221 -2.88 0.85 -11.71
N VAL A 222 -1.68 1.22 -12.15
CA VAL A 222 -1.47 2.18 -13.27
C VAL A 222 -1.37 1.48 -14.62
N GLY A 223 -0.64 0.36 -14.69
CA GLY A 223 -0.54 -0.51 -15.88
C GLY A 223 0.85 -0.63 -16.48
N ASP A 224 1.63 0.45 -16.62
CA ASP A 224 2.98 0.41 -17.19
C ASP A 224 4.02 1.22 -16.38
N ALA A 225 5.29 0.82 -16.46
CA ALA A 225 6.35 1.38 -15.63
C ALA A 225 6.69 2.85 -15.93
N GLU A 226 6.50 3.33 -17.17
CA GLU A 226 6.79 4.74 -17.50
C GLU A 226 5.74 5.66 -16.88
N SER A 227 4.46 5.33 -17.06
CA SER A 227 3.34 6.02 -16.43
C SER A 227 3.45 6.00 -14.91
N VAL A 228 3.81 4.85 -14.32
CA VAL A 228 4.03 4.75 -12.87
C VAL A 228 5.08 5.74 -12.39
N ARG A 229 6.26 5.77 -13.03
CA ARG A 229 7.35 6.64 -12.59
C ARG A 229 6.96 8.11 -12.69
N SER A 230 6.32 8.51 -13.80
CA SER A 230 5.89 9.90 -13.99
C SER A 230 4.86 10.31 -12.95
N LEU A 231 3.79 9.54 -12.78
CA LEU A 231 2.69 9.85 -11.89
C LEU A 231 3.15 9.89 -10.43
N VAL A 232 3.91 8.88 -9.98
CA VAL A 232 4.41 8.85 -8.60
C VAL A 232 5.38 9.99 -8.32
N ALA A 233 6.28 10.32 -9.26
CA ALA A 233 7.20 11.44 -9.09
C ALA A 233 6.46 12.77 -8.98
N GLU A 234 5.42 12.98 -9.81
CA GLU A 234 4.56 14.17 -9.74
C GLU A 234 3.79 14.25 -8.41
N ALA A 235 3.14 13.16 -8.00
CA ALA A 235 2.37 13.10 -6.76
C ALA A 235 3.25 13.37 -5.53
N ILE A 236 4.46 12.79 -5.47
CA ILE A 236 5.41 13.05 -4.38
C ILE A 236 5.97 14.47 -4.45
N GLY A 237 6.36 14.95 -5.63
CA GLY A 237 6.86 16.31 -5.82
C GLY A 237 5.86 17.38 -5.37
N ALA A 238 4.56 17.14 -5.55
CA ALA A 238 3.50 18.05 -5.12
C ALA A 238 3.33 18.15 -3.59
N VAL A 239 3.83 17.17 -2.82
CA VAL A 239 3.59 17.07 -1.38
C VAL A 239 4.86 16.99 -0.53
N VAL A 240 6.04 16.81 -1.14
CA VAL A 240 7.29 16.59 -0.41
C VAL A 240 7.62 17.72 0.56
N ASP A 241 7.35 18.97 0.16
CA ASP A 241 7.59 20.18 0.95
C ASP A 241 6.36 20.64 1.76
N HIS A 242 5.33 19.79 1.87
CA HIS A 242 4.14 20.11 2.65
C HIS A 242 4.51 20.38 4.11
N GLY A 243 4.01 21.48 4.70
CA GLY A 243 4.42 21.93 6.04
C GLY A 243 4.15 20.92 7.15
N ASP A 244 3.12 20.09 6.96
CA ASP A 244 2.79 18.99 7.88
C ASP A 244 3.41 17.64 7.52
N GLY A 245 4.16 17.58 6.42
CA GLY A 245 4.85 16.41 5.88
C GLY A 245 4.12 15.75 4.70
N PRO A 246 4.83 14.92 3.90
CA PRO A 246 4.32 14.37 2.64
C PRO A 246 3.05 13.53 2.79
N VAL A 247 2.95 12.74 3.87
CA VAL A 247 1.76 11.92 4.16
C VAL A 247 0.51 12.76 4.28
N LEU A 248 0.57 13.86 5.05
CA LEU A 248 -0.61 14.70 5.29
C LEU A 248 -0.98 15.50 4.04
N GLY A 249 0.01 16.02 3.29
CA GLY A 249 -0.25 16.69 2.02
C GLY A 249 -0.92 15.76 1.00
N ALA A 250 -0.47 14.51 0.89
CA ALA A 250 -1.11 13.53 0.01
C ALA A 250 -2.52 13.15 0.46
N CYS A 251 -2.78 13.08 1.78
CA CYS A 251 -4.13 12.85 2.29
C CYS A 251 -5.06 14.00 1.90
N GLU A 252 -4.63 15.25 2.03
CA GLU A 252 -5.44 16.41 1.67
C GLU A 252 -5.77 16.45 0.18
N GLN A 253 -4.82 16.11 -0.70
CA GLN A 253 -5.07 16.00 -2.13
C GLN A 253 -6.07 14.88 -2.46
N ALA A 254 -5.92 13.70 -1.85
CA ALA A 254 -6.84 12.58 -2.03
C ALA A 254 -8.25 12.94 -1.51
N GLU A 255 -8.35 13.55 -0.33
CA GLU A 255 -9.60 14.02 0.27
C GLU A 255 -10.28 15.08 -0.61
N ALA A 256 -9.52 16.01 -1.20
CA ALA A 256 -10.06 17.01 -2.13
C ALA A 256 -10.68 16.36 -3.37
N PHE A 257 -10.04 15.33 -3.93
CA PHE A 257 -10.62 14.56 -5.03
C PHE A 257 -11.90 13.81 -4.59
N LEU A 258 -11.86 13.13 -3.44
CA LEU A 258 -13.00 12.39 -2.91
C LEU A 258 -14.22 13.29 -2.66
N ALA A 259 -14.00 14.49 -2.08
CA ALA A 259 -15.05 15.47 -1.86
C ALA A 259 -15.69 15.99 -3.16
N GLY A 260 -15.02 15.80 -4.31
CA GLY A 260 -15.57 16.15 -5.62
C GLY A 260 -16.69 15.21 -6.10
N TRP A 261 -16.85 14.02 -5.51
CA TRP A 261 -17.83 13.02 -5.96
C TRP A 261 -18.45 12.16 -4.85
N GLN A 262 -18.10 12.40 -3.58
CA GLN A 262 -18.73 11.81 -2.40
C GLN A 262 -19.38 12.90 -1.55
N GLU A 263 -20.55 12.63 -0.98
CA GLU A 263 -21.23 13.56 -0.08
C GLU A 263 -20.48 13.72 1.25
N ASP A 264 -19.97 12.60 1.78
CA ASP A 264 -19.23 12.54 3.03
C ASP A 264 -17.84 11.94 2.82
N LEU A 265 -16.81 12.56 3.40
CA LEU A 265 -15.47 11.98 3.41
C LEU A 265 -15.41 10.78 4.35
N PRO A 266 -14.60 9.77 3.99
CA PRO A 266 -14.51 8.57 4.80
C PRO A 266 -13.78 8.90 6.13
N PHE A 267 -14.36 8.47 7.25
CA PHE A 267 -13.85 8.82 8.58
C PHE A 267 -12.45 8.25 8.85
N GLY A 268 -11.44 9.11 8.98
CA GLY A 268 -10.05 8.75 9.27
C GLY A 268 -9.16 8.63 8.02
N ARG A 269 -7.88 8.94 8.18
CA ARG A 269 -6.84 8.82 7.15
C ARG A 269 -6.20 7.42 7.16
N PRO A 270 -5.59 6.96 6.05
CA PRO A 270 -4.91 5.67 5.98
C PRO A 270 -3.59 5.70 6.76
N MET A 271 -3.67 5.67 8.09
CA MET A 271 -2.50 5.63 8.97
C MET A 271 -2.67 4.54 10.02
N ALA A 272 -1.59 3.79 10.27
CA ALA A 272 -1.58 2.83 11.37
C ALA A 272 -1.61 3.55 12.73
N ALA A 273 -2.31 2.96 13.70
CA ALA A 273 -2.35 3.45 15.07
C ALA A 273 -0.97 3.39 15.76
#